data_AF-A0A524CHW8-F1
#
_entry.id   AF-A0A524CHW8-F1
#
_cell.length_a   1.000
_cell.length_b   1.000
_cell.length_c   1.000
_cell.angle_alpha   90.00
_cell.angle_beta   90.00
_cell.angle_gamma   90.00
#
_symmetry.space_group_name_H-M   'P 1'
#
loop_
_entity.id
_entity.type
_entity.pdbx_description
1 polymer ?
#
loop_
_entity_poly.entity_id
_entity_poly.type
_entity_poly.pdbx_seq_one_letter_code
_entity_poly.pdbx_strand_id
1 'polypeptide(L)'
;MPLEEQHILNFIFNPVNDRYSSELLDLVIDRVNSLCFKECQVDRIQCTLTPLCTRRFLLKLRIKNGLKIDDLPKFCYEVHKGVVERDYRGKTVVYKPSDAYLYLVDFLDIFFH
;
A
#
# COMPACT_ATOMS: atom_id res chain seq x y z
N MET A 1 16.55 -1.00 -25.52
CA MET A 1 17.15 -0.22 -24.44
C MET A 1 16.23 -0.28 -23.23
N PRO A 2 16.73 -0.52 -22.01
CA PRO A 2 15.91 -0.37 -20.81
C PRO A 2 15.53 1.11 -20.63
N LEU A 3 14.33 1.37 -20.13
CA LEU A 3 13.89 2.71 -19.74
C LEU A 3 14.63 3.13 -18.47
N GLU A 4 15.39 4.21 -18.55
CA GLU A 4 15.97 4.88 -17.36
C GLU A 4 14.96 5.82 -16.69
N GLU A 5 15.15 6.10 -15.39
CA GLU A 5 14.27 6.98 -14.59
C GLU A 5 14.02 8.34 -15.26
N GLN A 6 15.05 8.92 -15.87
CA GLN A 6 14.98 10.22 -16.54
C GLN A 6 14.00 10.21 -17.72
N HIS A 7 13.87 9.10 -18.43
CA HIS A 7 12.91 8.97 -19.53
C HIS A 7 11.47 9.04 -19.01
N ILE A 8 11.20 8.47 -17.83
CA ILE A 8 9.88 8.47 -17.19
C ILE A 8 9.54 9.88 -16.71
N LEU A 9 10.48 10.54 -16.01
CA LEU A 9 10.28 11.90 -15.53
C LEU A 9 10.03 12.87 -16.69
N ASN A 10 10.84 12.79 -17.75
CA ASN A 10 10.67 13.62 -18.95
C ASN A 10 9.33 13.37 -19.65
N PHE A 11 8.82 12.14 -19.62
CA PHE A 11 7.51 11.82 -20.18
C PHE A 11 6.38 12.43 -19.35
N ILE A 12 6.43 12.28 -18.02
CA ILE A 12 5.37 12.73 -17.09
C ILE A 12 5.31 14.26 -17.01
N PHE A 13 6.45 14.95 -17.02
CA PHE A 13 6.50 16.42 -16.87
C PHE A 13 6.40 17.19 -18.19
N ASN A 14 6.24 16.51 -19.32
CA ASN A 14 6.04 17.17 -20.59
C ASN A 14 4.56 17.59 -20.73
N PRO A 15 4.25 18.90 -20.80
CA PRO A 15 2.86 19.39 -20.86
C PRO A 15 2.12 18.93 -22.12
N VAL A 16 2.83 18.58 -23.19
CA VAL A 16 2.21 17.98 -24.40
C VAL A 16 1.62 16.61 -24.11
N ASN A 17 2.13 15.92 -23.09
CA ASN A 17 1.74 14.58 -22.70
C ASN A 17 0.70 14.55 -21.56
N ASP A 18 0.13 15.68 -21.14
CA ASP A 18 -0.77 15.74 -19.98
C ASP A 18 -1.92 14.72 -20.08
N ARG A 19 -2.54 14.60 -21.25
CA ARG A 19 -3.60 13.61 -21.50
C ARG A 19 -3.10 12.16 -21.38
N TYR A 20 -1.94 11.86 -21.96
CA TYR A 20 -1.36 10.51 -21.87
C TYR A 20 -0.94 10.17 -20.45
N SER A 21 -0.48 11.17 -19.69
CA SER A 21 -0.11 11.03 -18.29
C SER A 21 -1.33 10.76 -17.42
N SER A 22 -2.47 11.42 -17.67
CA SER A 22 -3.73 11.11 -16.97
C SER A 22 -4.23 9.70 -17.29
N GLU A 23 -4.25 9.31 -18.57
CA GLU A 23 -4.68 7.97 -18.98
C GLU A 23 -3.78 6.87 -18.36
N LEU A 24 -2.47 7.10 -18.31
CA LEU A 24 -1.53 6.18 -17.68
C LEU A 24 -1.73 6.09 -16.17
N LEU A 25 -2.01 7.22 -15.50
CA LEU A 25 -2.30 7.25 -14.07
C LEU A 25 -3.57 6.43 -13.75
N ASP A 26 -4.61 6.57 -14.56
CA ASP A 26 -5.86 5.80 -14.40
C ASP A 26 -5.60 4.30 -14.55
N LEU A 27 -4.84 3.89 -15.56
CA LEU A 27 -4.44 2.49 -15.75
C LEU A 27 -3.63 1.93 -14.57
N VAL A 28 -2.74 2.75 -14.00
CA VAL A 28 -1.97 2.37 -12.80
C VAL A 28 -2.90 2.22 -11.59
N ILE A 29 -3.80 3.18 -11.37
CA ILE A 29 -4.78 3.14 -10.28
C ILE A 29 -5.65 1.89 -10.41
N ASP A 30 -6.15 1.59 -11.60
CA ASP A 30 -6.98 0.41 -11.87
C ASP A 30 -6.23 -0.89 -11.61
N ARG A 31 -4.97 -0.98 -12.04
CA ARG A 31 -4.15 -2.16 -11.77
C ARG A 31 -3.91 -2.34 -10.27
N VAL A 32 -3.58 -1.27 -9.55
CA VAL A 32 -3.37 -1.30 -8.10
C VAL A 32 -4.66 -1.65 -7.37
N ASN A 33 -5.82 -1.15 -7.83
CA ASN A 33 -7.13 -1.50 -7.28
C ASN A 33 -7.45 -2.98 -7.49
N SER A 34 -7.24 -3.51 -8.70
CA SER A 34 -7.41 -4.94 -8.97
C SER A 34 -6.56 -5.79 -8.04
N LEU A 35 -5.26 -5.48 -7.95
CA LEU A 35 -4.32 -6.23 -7.15
C LEU A 35 -4.69 -6.17 -5.65
N CYS A 36 -5.04 -5.00 -5.11
CA CYS A 36 -5.38 -4.88 -3.69
C CYS A 36 -6.73 -5.53 -3.35
N PHE A 37 -7.79 -5.25 -4.11
CA PHE A 37 -9.17 -5.57 -3.73
C PHE A 37 -9.70 -6.86 -4.33
N LYS A 38 -9.30 -7.22 -5.55
CA LYS A 38 -9.82 -8.39 -6.27
C LYS A 38 -8.91 -9.61 -6.16
N GLU A 39 -7.61 -9.39 -5.99
CA GLU A 39 -6.61 -10.47 -5.94
C GLU A 39 -6.09 -10.69 -4.51
N CYS A 40 -5.45 -9.68 -3.90
CA CYS A 40 -4.75 -9.85 -2.63
C CYS A 40 -5.69 -10.03 -1.45
N GLN A 41 -6.61 -9.11 -1.20
CA GLN A 41 -7.48 -9.16 -0.01
C GLN A 41 -8.48 -10.32 -0.03
N VAL A 42 -8.90 -10.78 -1.22
CA VAL A 42 -9.88 -11.85 -1.37
C VAL A 42 -9.34 -13.15 -0.78
N ASP A 43 -8.06 -13.46 -1.04
CA ASP A 43 -7.37 -14.57 -0.38
C ASP A 43 -6.74 -14.10 0.93
N ARG A 44 -7.42 -14.41 2.04
CA ARG A 44 -6.98 -14.04 3.39
C ARG A 44 -5.67 -14.70 3.80
N ILE A 45 -5.41 -15.93 3.34
CA ILE A 45 -4.18 -16.65 3.66
C ILE A 45 -3.02 -15.97 2.96
N GLN A 46 -3.16 -15.74 1.66
CA GLN A 46 -2.17 -15.05 0.85
C GLN A 46 -1.89 -13.64 1.39
N CYS A 47 -2.93 -12.84 1.65
CA CYS A 47 -2.76 -11.50 2.19
C CYS A 47 -2.04 -11.48 3.55
N THR A 48 -2.18 -12.54 4.35
CA THR A 48 -1.55 -12.63 5.67
C THR A 48 -0.08 -13.05 5.59
N LEU A 49 0.20 -14.11 4.84
CA LEU A 49 1.50 -14.76 4.83
C LEU A 49 2.44 -14.20 3.75
N THR A 50 1.90 -13.97 2.55
CA THR A 50 2.64 -13.60 1.34
C THR A 50 1.84 -12.56 0.54
N PRO A 51 1.72 -11.32 1.04
CA PRO A 51 0.94 -10.29 0.36
C PRO A 51 1.53 -10.01 -1.02
N LEU A 52 0.66 -9.79 -2.02
CA LEU A 52 1.06 -9.47 -3.40
C LEU A 52 1.85 -8.16 -3.52
N CYS A 53 1.87 -7.36 -2.46
CA CYS A 53 2.76 -6.21 -2.31
C CYS A 53 3.80 -6.46 -1.22
N THR A 54 5.06 -6.51 -1.61
CA THR A 54 6.19 -6.70 -0.70
C THR A 54 6.16 -5.66 0.41
N ARG A 55 6.25 -6.10 1.67
CA ARG A 55 6.21 -5.23 2.87
C ARG A 55 5.02 -4.25 2.89
N ARG A 56 3.93 -4.59 2.19
CA ARG A 56 2.71 -3.78 2.06
C ARG A 56 2.95 -2.36 1.54
N PHE A 57 3.93 -2.16 0.64
CA PHE A 57 4.25 -0.82 0.13
C PHE A 57 3.06 -0.11 -0.53
N LEU A 58 2.15 -0.84 -1.19
CA LEU A 58 0.93 -0.27 -1.77
C LEU A 58 -0.03 0.26 -0.71
N LEU A 59 -0.11 -0.39 0.46
CA LEU A 59 -0.89 0.10 1.57
C LEU A 59 -0.31 1.42 2.10
N LYS A 60 1.03 1.49 2.24
CA LYS A 60 1.73 2.71 2.65
C LYS A 60 1.50 3.84 1.65
N LEU A 61 1.60 3.54 0.35
CA LEU A 61 1.35 4.51 -0.72
C LEU A 61 -0.04 5.11 -0.61
N ARG A 62 -1.07 4.29 -0.37
CA ARG A 62 -2.45 4.76 -0.18
C ARG A 62 -2.58 5.71 1.01
N ILE A 63 -2.06 5.31 2.17
CA ILE A 63 -2.11 6.14 3.39
C ILE A 63 -1.37 7.47 3.16
N LYS A 64 -0.18 7.44 2.54
CA LYS A 64 0.59 8.65 2.23
C LYS A 64 -0.12 9.60 1.25
N ASN A 65 -0.99 9.08 0.39
CA ASN A 65 -1.82 9.88 -0.51
C ASN A 65 -3.11 10.40 0.17
N GLY A 66 -3.28 10.23 1.49
CA GLY A 66 -4.41 10.77 2.23
C GLY A 66 -5.73 10.02 2.04
N LEU A 67 -5.68 8.79 1.52
CA LEU A 67 -6.87 7.93 1.48
C LEU A 67 -7.38 7.68 2.91
N LYS A 68 -8.70 7.56 3.07
CA LYS A 68 -9.31 7.25 4.37
C LYS A 68 -9.31 5.75 4.62
N ILE A 69 -9.58 5.36 5.87
CA ILE A 69 -9.61 3.95 6.27
C ILE A 69 -10.61 3.13 5.46
N ASP A 70 -11.73 3.74 5.07
CA ASP A 70 -12.77 3.11 4.26
C ASP A 70 -12.34 2.85 2.81
N ASP A 71 -11.37 3.64 2.31
CA ASP A 71 -10.82 3.51 0.96
C ASP A 71 -9.66 2.52 0.89
N LEU A 72 -9.25 1.95 2.03
CA LEU A 72 -8.20 0.93 2.08
C LEU A 72 -8.78 -0.48 1.92
N PRO A 73 -7.97 -1.43 1.43
CA PRO A 73 -8.28 -2.83 1.57
C PRO A 73 -8.35 -3.20 3.06
N LYS A 74 -9.56 -3.22 3.63
CA LYS A 74 -9.86 -3.40 5.06
C LYS A 74 -9.08 -4.55 5.70
N PHE A 75 -9.18 -5.75 5.15
CA PHE A 75 -8.46 -6.91 5.68
C PHE A 75 -6.94 -6.75 5.61
N CYS A 76 -6.44 -6.18 4.50
CA CYS A 76 -5.00 -5.94 4.36
C CYS A 76 -4.50 -4.92 5.39
N TYR A 77 -5.30 -3.89 5.70
CA TYR A 77 -4.99 -2.92 6.74
C TYR A 77 -5.06 -3.56 8.14
N GLU A 78 -6.08 -4.35 8.45
CA GLU A 78 -6.22 -5.08 9.72
C GLU A 78 -5.04 -6.00 10.00
N VAL A 79 -4.60 -6.77 9.00
CA VAL A 79 -3.41 -7.61 9.15
C VAL A 79 -2.15 -6.76 9.36
N HIS A 80 -2.03 -5.62 8.66
CA HIS A 80 -0.90 -4.71 8.89
C HIS A 80 -0.89 -4.20 10.34
N LYS A 81 -2.04 -3.73 10.83
CA LYS A 81 -2.24 -3.30 12.22
C LYS A 81 -1.84 -4.41 13.20
N GLY A 82 -2.36 -5.62 12.99
CA GLY A 82 -2.05 -6.77 13.84
C GLY A 82 -0.57 -7.15 13.84
N VAL A 83 0.14 -7.00 12.71
CA VAL A 83 1.59 -7.21 12.67
C VAL A 83 2.32 -6.15 13.51
N VAL A 84 1.93 -4.87 13.42
CA VAL A 84 2.55 -3.80 14.22
C VAL A 84 2.30 -4.02 15.72
N GLU A 85 1.06 -4.30 16.11
CA GLU A 85 0.68 -4.56 17.50
C GLU A 85 1.44 -5.77 18.07
N ARG A 86 1.54 -6.86 17.31
CA ARG A 86 2.27 -8.06 17.73
C ARG A 86 3.76 -7.80 17.89
N ASP A 87 4.36 -7.08 16.95
CA ASP A 87 5.78 -6.74 17.01
C ASP A 87 6.09 -5.87 18.23
N TYR A 88 5.24 -4.85 18.48
CA TYR A 88 5.33 -3.98 19.66
C TYR A 88 5.26 -4.77 20.97
N ARG A 89 4.38 -5.78 21.04
CA ARG A 89 4.24 -6.68 22.20
C ARG A 89 5.31 -7.78 22.27
N GLY A 90 6.35 -7.73 21.43
CA GLY A 90 7.44 -8.72 21.42
C GLY A 90 7.03 -10.12 20.92
N LYS A 91 5.90 -10.25 20.20
CA LYS A 91 5.42 -11.52 19.65
C LYS A 91 6.02 -11.79 18.27
N THR A 92 6.06 -13.07 17.88
CA THR A 92 6.49 -13.47 16.54
C THR A 92 5.56 -12.88 15.47
N VAL A 93 6.18 -12.32 14.43
CA VAL A 93 5.54 -11.71 13.26
C VAL A 93 6.09 -12.30 11.97
N VAL A 94 5.25 -12.31 10.93
CA VAL A 94 5.59 -12.85 9.60
C VAL A 94 6.70 -12.03 8.93
N TYR A 95 6.71 -10.72 9.18
CA TYR A 95 7.75 -9.80 8.73
C TYR A 95 7.92 -8.70 9.79
N LYS A 96 9.14 -8.15 9.88
CA LYS A 96 9.39 -7.00 10.76
C LYS A 96 8.76 -5.73 10.15
N PRO A 97 7.82 -5.08 10.84
CA PRO A 97 7.26 -3.81 10.38
C PRO A 97 8.35 -2.73 10.45
N SER A 98 8.92 -2.37 9.30
CA SER A 98 9.80 -1.21 9.13
C SER A 98 9.07 -0.13 8.34
N ASP A 99 9.15 1.13 8.80
CA ASP A 99 8.43 2.27 8.25
C ASP A 99 6.93 1.97 8.03
N ALA A 100 6.29 1.39 9.04
CA ALA A 100 4.86 1.06 9.02
C ALA A 100 4.02 2.34 9.18
N TYR A 101 2.88 2.39 8.48
CA TYR A 101 1.96 3.53 8.54
C TYR A 101 0.63 3.06 9.10
N LEU A 102 0.14 3.77 10.12
CA LEU A 102 -1.15 3.54 10.76
C LEU A 102 -1.93 4.86 10.77
N TYR A 103 -3.26 4.77 10.80
CA TYR A 103 -4.07 5.92 11.17
C TYR A 103 -3.83 6.30 12.63
N LEU A 104 -3.97 7.59 12.93
CA LEU A 104 -3.69 8.12 14.27
C LEU A 104 -4.48 7.37 15.37
N VAL A 105 -5.75 7.06 15.11
CA VAL A 105 -6.60 6.33 16.06
C VAL A 105 -6.02 4.95 16.37
N ASP A 106 -5.63 4.19 15.34
CA ASP A 106 -5.03 2.86 15.52
C ASP A 106 -3.64 2.92 16.16
N PHE A 107 -2.88 3.99 15.89
CA PHE A 107 -1.61 4.22 16.56
C PHE A 107 -1.82 4.44 18.06
N LEU A 108 -2.75 5.31 18.44
CA LEU A 108 -3.05 5.55 19.85
C LEU A 108 -3.56 4.28 20.54
N ASP A 109 -4.42 3.51 19.88
CA ASP A 109 -4.94 2.23 20.35
C ASP A 109 -3.83 1.19 20.60
N ILE A 110 -2.82 1.10 19.73
CA ILE A 110 -1.75 0.10 19.88
C ILE A 110 -0.74 0.49 20.98
N PHE A 111 -0.36 1.76 21.04
CA PHE A 111 0.81 2.19 21.82
C PHE A 111 0.46 2.81 23.17
N PHE A 112 -0.79 3.26 23.37
CA PHE A 112 -1.20 4.01 24.56
C PHE A 112 -2.40 3.42 25.30
N HIS A 113 -2.91 2.27 24.85
CA HIS A 113 -3.87 1.44 25.57
C HIS A 113 -3.16 0.27 26.27
#